data_AF-A8YM57-F1
#
_entry.id   AF-A8YM57-F1
#
_cell.length_a   1.000
_cell.length_b   1.000
_cell.length_c   1.000
_cell.angle_alpha   90.00
_cell.angle_beta   90.00
_cell.angle_gamma   90.00
#
_symmetry.space_group_name_H-M   'P 1'
#
loop_
_entity.id
_entity.type
_entity.pdbx_description
1 polymer ?
#
loop_
_entity_poly.entity_id
_entity_poly.type
_entity_poly.pdbx_seq_one_letter_code
_entity_poly.pdbx_strand_id
1 'polypeptide(L)' 'MYPQVNRRQFKCDNCRKPLSEELDFVASKRTYTKRLAENILQQLK' A
#
# COMPACT_ATOMS: atom_id res chain seq x y z
N MET A 1 4.75 8.67 10.39
CA MET A 1 3.55 7.91 9.98
C MET A 1 3.20 8.37 8.58
N TYR A 2 3.51 7.60 7.54
CA TYR A 2 3.23 8.01 6.16
C TYR A 2 1.74 7.77 5.86
N PRO A 3 1.00 8.74 5.30
CA PRO A 3 -0.36 8.51 4.84
C PRO A 3 -0.33 7.35 3.84
N GLN A 4 -1.08 6.28 4.12
CA GLN A 4 -1.24 5.22 3.13
C GLN A 4 -2.09 5.78 2.00
N VAL A 5 -1.42 6.23 0.94
CA VAL A 5 -2.08 6.81 -0.22
C VAL A 5 -2.95 5.70 -0.82
N ASN A 6 -4.27 5.93 -0.83
CA ASN A 6 -5.24 4.94 -1.25
C ASN A 6 -5.20 4.85 -2.78
N ARG A 7 -4.36 3.95 -3.33
CA ARG A 7 -4.14 3.81 -4.78
C ARG A 7 -5.43 3.57 -5.58
N ARG A 8 -6.50 3.12 -4.92
CA ARG A 8 -7.85 2.98 -5.52
C ARG A 8 -8.54 4.31 -5.84
N GLN A 9 -8.05 5.43 -5.30
CA GLN A 9 -8.61 6.77 -5.51
C GLN A 9 -8.02 7.47 -6.76
N PHE A 10 -6.87 7.01 -7.27
CA PHE A 10 -6.33 7.52 -8.52
C PHE A 10 -7.01 6.81 -9.68
N LYS A 11 -8.07 7.43 -10.20
CA LYS A 11 -8.77 6.98 -11.40
C LYS A 11 -8.69 8.09 -12.43
N CYS A 12 -8.58 7.72 -13.70
CA CYS A 12 -8.74 8.69 -14.78
C CYS A 12 -10.18 9.22 -14.77
N ASP A 13 -10.40 10.52 -14.83
CA ASP A 13 -11.76 11.09 -14.82
C ASP A 13 -12.56 10.71 -16.07
N ASN A 14 -11.89 10.54 -17.21
CA ASN A 14 -12.52 10.19 -18.48
C ASN A 14 -12.91 8.69 -18.54
N CYS A 15 -11.98 7.78 -18.25
CA CYS A 15 -12.22 6.33 -18.40
C CYS A 15 -12.52 5.60 -17.08
N ARG A 16 -12.40 6.28 -15.93
CA ARG A 16 -12.62 5.77 -14.56
C ARG A 16 -11.80 4.54 -14.17
N LYS A 17 -10.81 4.17 -14.98
CA LYS A 17 -9.88 3.07 -14.71
C LYS A 17 -8.84 3.52 -13.67
N PRO A 18 -8.43 2.63 -12.76
CA PRO A 18 -7.35 2.92 -11.85
C PRO A 18 -6.06 3.15 -12.62
N LEU A 19 -5.25 4.12 -12.19
CA LEU A 19 -3.90 4.26 -12.72
C LEU A 19 -3.07 3.05 -12.27
N SER A 20 -2.60 2.26 -13.24
CA SER A 20 -1.78 1.06 -13.02
C SER A 20 -0.28 1.32 -13.16
N GLU A 21 0.12 2.55 -13.46
CA GLU A 21 1.52 2.93 -13.60
C GLU A 21 2.24 2.87 -12.25
N GLU A 22 3.46 2.36 -12.29
CA GLU A 22 4.35 2.40 -11.14
C GLU A 22 4.96 3.80 -11.07
N LEU A 23 4.65 4.52 -10.01
CA LEU A 23 5.19 5.84 -9.76
C LEU A 23 6.54 5.67 -9.04
N ASP A 24 7.65 5.98 -9.70
CA ASP A 24 9.01 5.84 -9.14
C ASP A 24 9.23 6.59 -7.83
N PHE A 25 8.45 7.66 -7.60
CA PHE A 25 8.47 8.43 -6.35
C PHE A 25 7.64 7.79 -5.22
N VAL A 26 6.83 6.77 -5.51
CA VAL A 26 6.05 6.03 -4.53
C VAL A 26 6.74 4.71 -4.22
N ALA A 27 7.37 4.63 -3.05
CA ALA A 27 7.99 3.40 -2.58
C ALA A 27 7.03 2.19 -2.68
N SER A 28 7.57 1.05 -3.10
CA SER A 28 6.82 -0.21 -3.16
C SER A 28 6.27 -0.58 -1.79
N LYS A 29 5.10 -1.23 -1.80
CA LYS A 29 4.45 -1.63 -0.56
C LYS A 29 5.29 -2.73 0.10
N ARG A 30 5.99 -2.39 1.19
CA ARG A 30 6.76 -3.37 1.97
C ARG A 30 5.80 -4.44 2.52
N THR A 31 6.01 -5.68 2.13
CA THR A 31 5.27 -6.85 2.63
C THR A 31 5.57 -7.11 4.10
N TYR A 32 6.83 -6.91 4.50
CA TYR A 32 7.26 -7.09 5.88
C TYR A 32 7.22 -5.78 6.66
N THR A 33 6.23 -5.63 7.54
CA THR A 33 6.06 -4.45 8.40
C THR A 33 6.28 -4.83 9.85
N LYS A 34 6.71 -3.87 10.70
CA LYS A 34 6.87 -4.10 12.15
C LYS A 34 5.58 -4.64 12.79
N ARG A 35 4.43 -4.11 12.37
CA ARG A 35 3.10 -4.59 12.77
C ARG A 35 2.87 -6.05 12.38
N LEU A 36 3.29 -6.48 11.19
CA LEU A 36 3.20 -7.88 10.78
C LEU A 36 4.07 -8.77 11.67
N ALA A 37 5.30 -8.34 11.98
CA ALA A 37 6.19 -9.06 12.89
C ALA A 37 5.57 -9.20 14.30
N GLU A 38 4.99 -8.14 14.84
CA GLU A 38 4.28 -8.17 16.13
C GLU A 38 3.08 -9.13 16.12
N ASN A 39 2.28 -9.15 15.04
CA ASN A 39 1.16 -10.10 14.91
C ASN A 39 1.65 -11.56 14.87
N ILE A 40 2.72 -11.85 14.13
CA ILE A 40 3.32 -13.20 14.08
C ILE A 40 3.76 -13.64 15.47
N LEU A 41 4.43 -12.76 16.23
CA LEU A 41 4.86 -13.05 17.60
C LEU A 41 3.69 -13.26 18.57
N GLN A 42 2.56 -12.57 18.38
CA GLN A 42 1.34 -12.80 19.16
C GLN A 42 0.66 -14.14 18.85
N GLN A 43 0.68 -14.59 17.59
CA GLN A 43 0.09 -15.88 17.20
C GLN A 43 0.90 -17.09 17.69
N LEU A 44 2.18 -16.89 17.99
CA LEU A 44 3.06 -17.94 18.52
C LEU A 44 3.00 -18.08 20.06
N LYS A 45 2.25 -17.21 20.74
CA LYS A 45 1.93 -17.35 22.17
C LYS A 45 0.63 -18.12 22.35
#